data_AF-A0A965W5U0-F1
#
_entry.id   AF-A0A965W5U0-F1
#
_cell.length_a   1.000
_cell.length_b   1.000
_cell.length_c   1.000
_cell.angle_alpha   90.00
_cell.angle_beta   90.00
_cell.angle_gamma   90.00
#
_symmetry.space_group_name_H-M   'P 1'
#
loop_
_entity.id
_entity.type
_entity.pdbx_description
1 polymer ?
#
loop_
_entity_poly.entity_id
_entity_poly.type
_entity_poly.pdbx_seq_one_letter_code
_entity_poly.pdbx_strand_id
1 'polypeptide(L)'
;MLLNYAKYSLATATSVVIANMIGTGVFTCLGFQLLEIKNYAAILSLWIFGGMVSLCGAFCYAELGSQYPQSGGEYNFLKSIFNPLLGFLSGWISATIGFAAPISLAAYSLGVYFKTVIPSVSIKITAFLVIIFIGLLQSMHVKIGGRFQKIATLLKVLLILGFYRSGAFFYTLTP
;
A
#
# COMPACT_ATOMS: atom_id res chain seq x y z
N MET A 1 -5.89 8.61 34.76
CA MET A 1 -6.30 7.41 34.00
C MET A 1 -5.21 7.10 32.98
N LEU A 2 -4.19 6.36 33.40
CA LEU A 2 -3.00 6.06 32.59
C LEU A 2 -3.34 4.92 31.64
N LEU A 3 -3.68 5.26 30.39
CA LEU A 3 -3.90 4.25 29.36
C LEU A 3 -2.55 3.56 29.06
N ASN A 4 -2.46 2.31 29.47
CA ASN A 4 -1.36 1.41 29.15
C ASN A 4 -1.47 1.06 27.66
N TYR A 5 -1.01 1.96 26.78
CA TYR A 5 -0.93 1.69 25.35
C TYR A 5 0.00 0.50 25.15
N ALA A 6 -0.54 -0.61 24.64
CA ALA A 6 0.28 -1.71 24.15
C ALA A 6 1.19 -1.14 23.04
N LYS A 7 2.43 -0.80 23.41
CA LYS A 7 3.43 -0.27 22.48
C LYS A 7 3.76 -1.39 21.49
N TYR A 8 3.37 -1.24 20.23
CA TYR A 8 3.86 -2.09 19.16
C TYR A 8 5.39 -2.06 19.18
N SER A 9 6.03 -3.23 19.04
CA SER A 9 7.49 -3.27 18.90
C SER A 9 7.92 -2.56 17.62
N LEU A 10 9.13 -1.99 17.61
CA LEU A 10 9.70 -1.33 16.43
C LEU A 10 9.63 -2.24 15.20
N ALA A 11 10.02 -3.51 15.37
CA ALA A 11 9.94 -4.50 14.31
C ALA A 11 8.51 -4.69 13.76
N THR A 12 7.49 -4.67 14.63
CA THR A 12 6.08 -4.77 14.21
C THR A 12 5.65 -3.51 13.46
N ALA A 13 6.00 -2.32 13.97
CA ALA A 13 5.68 -1.06 13.32
C ALA A 13 6.34 -0.96 11.93
N THR A 14 7.64 -1.24 11.83
CA THR A 14 8.37 -1.25 10.55
C THR A 14 7.79 -2.25 9.56
N SER A 15 7.46 -3.47 10.01
CA SER A 15 6.85 -4.49 9.14
C SER A 15 5.51 -4.04 8.58
N VAL A 16 4.67 -3.37 9.39
CA VAL A 16 3.38 -2.84 8.95
C VAL A 16 3.56 -1.71 7.93
N VAL A 17 4.55 -0.84 8.13
CA VAL A 17 4.87 0.22 7.16
C VAL A 17 5.32 -0.40 5.83
N ILE A 18 6.27 -1.34 5.83
CA ILE A 18 6.73 -2.05 4.62
C ILE A 18 5.54 -2.74 3.92
N ALA A 19 4.70 -3.44 4.69
CA ALA A 19 3.49 -4.10 4.20
C ALA A 19 2.54 -3.17 3.45
N ASN A 20 2.36 -1.96 3.97
CA ASN A 20 1.47 -0.94 3.40
C ASN A 20 2.11 -0.22 2.21
N MET A 21 3.44 -0.06 2.18
CA MET A 21 4.15 0.55 1.06
C MET A 21 4.20 -0.37 -0.17
N ILE A 22 4.34 -1.69 0.02
CA ILE A 22 4.31 -2.65 -1.10
C ILE A 22 2.85 -2.88 -1.53
N GLY A 23 2.38 -2.00 -2.42
CA GLY A 23 1.05 -2.01 -3.01
C GLY A 23 0.95 -2.74 -4.35
N THR A 24 -0.16 -2.49 -5.05
CA THR A 24 -0.39 -3.00 -6.42
C THR A 24 0.56 -2.38 -7.45
N GLY A 25 1.20 -1.24 -7.17
CA GLY A 25 2.06 -0.53 -8.11
C GLY A 25 3.20 -1.38 -8.70
N VAL A 26 3.86 -2.20 -7.88
CA VAL A 26 4.95 -3.11 -8.32
C VAL A 26 4.44 -4.18 -9.29
N PHE A 27 3.18 -4.61 -9.13
CA PHE A 27 2.59 -5.72 -9.88
C PHE A 27 1.79 -5.27 -11.11
N THR A 28 1.12 -4.12 -11.02
CA THR A 28 0.19 -3.62 -12.03
C THR A 28 0.77 -2.43 -12.78
N CYS A 29 1.17 -1.36 -12.08
CA CYS A 29 1.67 -0.14 -12.72
C CYS A 29 2.98 -0.39 -13.48
N LEU A 30 3.90 -1.19 -12.92
CA LEU A 30 5.12 -1.58 -13.63
C LEU A 30 4.80 -2.32 -14.94
N GLY A 31 3.77 -3.17 -14.94
CA GLY A 31 3.29 -3.85 -16.14
C GLY A 31 2.86 -2.86 -17.22
N PHE A 32 2.07 -1.83 -16.86
CA PHE A 32 1.69 -0.78 -17.80
C PHE A 32 2.88 0.06 -18.29
N GLN A 33 3.82 0.40 -17.40
CA GLN A 33 5.04 1.12 -17.76
C GLN A 33 5.85 0.36 -18.81
N LEU A 34 5.97 -0.96 -18.68
CA LEU A 34 6.72 -1.80 -19.63
C LEU A 34 6.04 -1.93 -21.00
N LEU A 35 4.73 -1.70 -21.09
CA LEU A 35 4.02 -1.70 -22.38
C LEU A 35 4.28 -0.40 -23.16
N GLU A 36 4.34 0.72 -22.46
CA GLU A 36 4.47 2.05 -23.08
C GLU A 36 5.94 2.50 -23.22
N ILE A 37 6.78 2.19 -22.23
CA ILE A 37 8.17 2.63 -22.15
C ILE A 37 9.09 1.47 -22.49
N LYS A 38 9.71 1.52 -23.67
CA LYS A 38 10.66 0.48 -24.12
C LYS A 38 12.08 0.67 -23.59
N ASN A 39 12.38 1.81 -22.95
CA ASN A 39 13.70 2.10 -22.38
C ASN A 39 13.74 1.71 -20.89
N TYR A 40 14.45 0.62 -20.59
CA TYR A 40 14.59 0.10 -19.22
C TYR A 40 15.30 1.08 -18.28
N ALA A 41 16.31 1.81 -18.75
CA ALA A 41 17.02 2.79 -17.94
C ALA A 41 16.10 3.95 -17.53
N ALA A 42 15.17 4.35 -18.42
CA ALA A 42 14.16 5.36 -18.09
C ALA A 42 13.20 4.87 -16.99
N ILE A 43 12.72 3.62 -17.09
CA ILE A 43 11.87 3.01 -16.05
C ILE A 43 12.61 2.99 -14.71
N LEU A 44 13.85 2.48 -14.67
CA LEU A 44 14.63 2.42 -13.42
C LEU A 44 14.88 3.82 -12.84
N SER A 45 15.13 4.82 -13.69
CA SER A 45 15.31 6.20 -13.25
C SER A 45 14.04 6.78 -12.62
N LEU A 46 12.86 6.50 -13.18
CA LEU A 46 11.57 6.90 -12.61
C LEU A 46 11.35 6.25 -11.24
N TRP A 47 11.73 4.98 -11.07
CA TRP A 47 11.63 4.27 -9.79
C TRP A 47 12.57 4.84 -8.74
N ILE A 48 13.82 5.15 -9.10
CA ILE A 48 14.79 5.79 -8.21
C ILE A 48 14.27 7.17 -7.79
N PHE A 49 13.81 7.98 -8.74
CA PHE A 49 13.28 9.31 -8.47
C PHE A 49 12.04 9.25 -7.56
N GLY A 50 11.08 8.36 -7.85
CA GLY A 50 9.92 8.14 -6.99
C GLY A 50 10.30 7.69 -5.58
N GLY A 51 11.31 6.82 -5.46
CA GLY A 51 11.87 6.39 -4.18
C GLY A 51 12.48 7.55 -3.38
N MET A 52 13.23 8.45 -4.03
CA MET A 52 13.79 9.64 -3.39
C MET A 52 12.71 10.59 -2.89
N VAL A 53 11.70 10.88 -3.72
CA VAL A 53 10.56 11.74 -3.33
C VAL A 53 9.82 11.13 -2.13
N SER A 54 9.58 9.81 -2.15
CA SER A 54 8.96 9.10 -1.02
C SER A 54 9.80 9.16 0.25
N LEU A 55 11.13 9.04 0.13
CA LEU A 55 12.05 9.13 1.28
C LEU A 55 12.05 10.53 1.91
N CYS A 56 12.06 11.59 1.10
CA CYS A 56 11.91 12.96 1.58
C CYS A 56 10.58 13.12 2.34
N GLY A 57 9.47 12.61 1.79
CA GLY A 57 8.18 12.61 2.47
C GLY A 57 8.23 11.87 3.80
N ALA A 58 8.87 10.70 3.86
CA ALA A 58 9.01 9.93 5.09
C ALA A 58 9.76 10.70 6.19
N PHE A 59 10.80 11.46 5.86
CA PHE A 59 11.49 12.32 6.82
C PHE A 59 10.62 13.48 7.32
N CYS A 60 9.85 14.13 6.45
CA CYS A 60 8.88 15.16 6.86
C CYS A 60 7.84 14.59 7.84
N TYR A 61 7.30 13.40 7.56
CA TYR A 61 6.35 12.73 8.47
C TYR A 61 7.02 12.26 9.77
N ALA A 62 8.30 11.89 9.75
CA ALA A 62 9.04 11.53 10.96
C ALA A 62 9.22 12.74 11.89
N GLU A 63 9.57 13.91 11.34
CA GLU A 63 9.68 15.16 12.09
C GLU A 63 8.33 15.56 12.69
N LEU A 64 7.27 15.60 11.88
CA LEU A 64 5.91 15.92 12.33
C LEU A 64 5.39 14.93 13.38
N GLY A 65 5.63 13.62 13.18
CA GLY A 65 5.23 12.58 14.13
C GLY A 65 5.97 12.65 15.47
N SER A 66 7.20 13.17 15.47
CA SER A 66 7.97 13.41 16.69
C SER A 66 7.50 14.65 17.46
N GLN A 67 7.10 15.71 16.74
CA GLN A 67 6.57 16.97 17.30
C GLN A 67 5.14 16.81 17.84
N TYR A 68 4.28 16.05 17.14
CA TYR A 68 2.86 15.88 17.45
C TYR A 68 2.52 14.40 17.74
N PRO A 69 2.92 13.84 18.89
CA PRO A 69 2.85 12.40 19.17
C PRO A 69 1.43 11.88 19.47
N GLN A 70 0.41 12.74 19.42
CA GLN A 70 -0.97 12.30 19.66
C GLN A 70 -1.51 11.51 18.46
N SER A 71 -2.42 10.58 18.75
CA SER A 71 -3.10 9.80 17.71
C SER A 71 -3.99 10.69 16.83
N GLY A 72 -4.01 10.44 15.53
CA GLY A 72 -4.88 11.15 14.57
C GLY A 72 -4.23 11.43 13.21
N GLY A 73 -2.93 11.19 13.05
CA GLY A 73 -2.24 11.35 11.77
C GLY A 73 -2.38 12.76 11.19
N GLU A 74 -2.69 12.85 9.89
CA GLU A 74 -2.82 14.11 9.16
C GLU A 74 -3.89 15.05 9.74
N TYR A 75 -4.98 14.50 10.28
CA TYR A 75 -5.99 15.28 10.99
C TYR A 75 -5.36 16.02 12.18
N ASN A 76 -4.57 15.32 12.99
CA ASN A 76 -3.96 15.89 14.18
C ASN A 76 -2.89 16.94 13.81
N PHE A 77 -2.08 16.67 12.78
CA PHE A 77 -1.07 17.61 12.31
C PHE A 77 -1.71 18.92 11.83
N LEU A 78 -2.68 18.85 10.92
CA LEU A 78 -3.30 20.05 10.33
C LEU A 78 -4.13 20.82 11.36
N LYS A 79 -4.82 20.12 12.26
CA LYS A 79 -5.53 20.73 13.38
C LYS A 79 -4.60 21.50 14.32
N SER A 80 -3.43 20.93 14.62
CA SER A 80 -2.50 21.49 15.60
C SER A 80 -1.61 22.60 15.03
N ILE A 81 -1.27 22.52 13.74
CA ILE A 81 -0.38 23.48 13.06
C ILE A 81 -1.16 24.67 12.52
N PHE A 82 -2.33 24.43 11.91
CA PHE A 82 -3.08 25.46 11.18
C PHE A 82 -4.38 25.84 11.90
N ASN A 83 -5.43 25.04 11.75
CA ASN A 83 -6.71 25.25 12.42
C ASN A 83 -7.58 23.97 12.43
N PRO A 84 -8.62 23.91 13.27
CA PRO A 84 -9.53 22.75 13.34
C PRO A 84 -10.29 22.44 12.05
N LEU A 85 -10.59 23.46 11.22
CA LEU A 85 -11.33 23.27 9.96
C LEU A 85 -10.49 22.49 8.94
N LEU A 86 -9.21 22.82 8.80
CA LEU A 86 -8.28 22.12 7.91
C LEU A 86 -8.02 20.68 8.38
N GLY A 87 -7.94 20.46 9.69
CA GLY A 87 -7.94 19.12 10.25
C GLY A 87 -9.20 18.33 9.84
N PHE A 88 -10.39 18.91 10.02
CA PHE A 88 -11.65 18.25 9.62
C PHE A 88 -11.70 17.94 8.12
N LEU A 89 -11.32 18.88 7.25
CA LEU A 89 -11.27 18.69 5.81
C LEU A 89 -10.27 17.59 5.41
N SER A 90 -9.11 17.52 6.07
CA SER A 90 -8.14 16.46 5.79
C SER A 90 -8.65 15.07 6.15
N GLY A 91 -9.46 14.96 7.21
CA GLY A 91 -10.18 13.73 7.55
C GLY A 91 -11.11 13.27 6.43
N TRP A 92 -11.88 14.18 5.83
CA TRP A 92 -12.76 13.87 4.70
C TRP A 92 -11.99 13.46 3.44
N ILE A 93 -10.93 14.20 3.11
CA ILE A 93 -10.06 13.89 1.97
C ILE A 93 -9.41 12.53 2.16
N SER A 94 -8.87 12.24 3.35
CA SER A 94 -8.29 10.95 3.69
C SER A 94 -9.30 9.81 3.53
N ALA A 95 -10.50 9.95 4.11
CA ALA A 95 -11.51 8.89 4.09
C ALA A 95 -12.01 8.59 2.66
N THR A 96 -12.20 9.62 1.83
CA THR A 96 -12.81 9.48 0.51
C THR A 96 -11.79 9.24 -0.60
N ILE A 97 -10.76 10.07 -0.68
CA ILE A 97 -9.78 10.07 -1.77
C ILE A 97 -8.53 9.31 -1.34
N GLY A 98 -8.04 9.57 -0.12
CA GLY A 98 -6.77 9.00 0.37
C GLY A 98 -6.80 7.48 0.50
N PHE A 99 -7.91 6.90 0.95
CA PHE A 99 -8.02 5.45 1.17
C PHE A 99 -9.02 4.76 0.25
N ALA A 100 -10.24 5.30 0.07
CA ALA A 100 -11.26 4.61 -0.71
C ALA A 100 -10.90 4.45 -2.20
N ALA A 101 -10.32 5.47 -2.84
CA ALA A 101 -9.92 5.37 -4.25
C ALA A 101 -8.80 4.32 -4.48
N PRO A 102 -7.68 4.31 -3.73
CA PRO A 102 -6.67 3.25 -3.84
C PRO A 102 -7.19 1.84 -3.52
N ILE A 103 -8.06 1.69 -2.53
CA ILE A 103 -8.69 0.40 -2.20
C ILE A 103 -9.53 -0.11 -3.39
N SER A 104 -10.33 0.78 -4.00
CA SER A 104 -11.12 0.47 -5.20
C SER A 104 -10.24 0.04 -6.37
N LEU A 105 -9.16 0.80 -6.64
CA LEU A 105 -8.20 0.47 -7.71
C LEU A 105 -7.50 -0.86 -7.48
N ALA A 106 -7.10 -1.16 -6.24
CA ALA A 106 -6.45 -2.42 -5.89
C ALA A 106 -7.41 -3.61 -6.07
N ALA A 107 -8.66 -3.48 -5.62
CA ALA A 107 -9.68 -4.50 -5.81
C ALA A 107 -10.04 -4.72 -7.28
N TYR A 108 -10.13 -3.64 -8.07
CA TYR A 108 -10.34 -3.71 -9.50
C TYR A 108 -9.18 -4.46 -10.20
N SER A 109 -7.94 -4.13 -9.85
CA SER A 109 -6.75 -4.79 -10.39
C SER A 109 -6.76 -6.30 -10.09
N LEU A 110 -7.15 -6.69 -8.87
CA LEU A 110 -7.34 -8.10 -8.53
C LEU A 110 -8.44 -8.77 -9.37
N GLY A 111 -9.53 -8.06 -9.64
CA GLY A 111 -10.60 -8.54 -10.53
C GLY A 111 -10.12 -8.78 -11.97
N VAL A 112 -9.23 -7.92 -12.49
CA VAL A 112 -8.60 -8.12 -13.81
C VAL A 112 -7.76 -9.40 -13.80
N TYR A 113 -6.93 -9.60 -12.77
CA TYR A 113 -6.15 -10.83 -12.63
C TYR A 113 -7.05 -12.07 -12.50
N PHE A 114 -8.12 -12.02 -11.72
CA PHE A 114 -9.07 -13.13 -11.61
C PHE A 114 -9.73 -13.49 -12.95
N LYS A 115 -10.09 -12.48 -13.75
CA LYS A 115 -10.68 -12.70 -15.08
C LYS A 115 -9.72 -13.38 -16.04
N THR A 116 -8.40 -13.15 -15.93
CA THR A 116 -7.42 -13.87 -16.76
C THR A 116 -7.38 -15.37 -16.47
N VAL A 117 -7.74 -15.80 -15.26
CA VAL A 117 -7.79 -17.21 -14.87
C VAL A 117 -9.19 -17.82 -15.11
N ILE A 118 -10.25 -17.07 -14.82
CA ILE A 118 -11.64 -17.49 -14.99
C ILE A 118 -12.36 -16.46 -15.88
N PRO A 119 -12.39 -16.65 -17.21
CA PRO A 119 -12.88 -15.63 -18.15
C PRO A 119 -14.34 -15.19 -17.96
N SER A 120 -15.18 -16.02 -17.35
CA SER A 120 -16.60 -15.77 -17.12
C SER A 120 -16.90 -14.80 -15.97
N VAL A 121 -15.92 -14.44 -15.15
CA VAL A 121 -16.14 -13.56 -13.99
C VAL A 121 -16.19 -12.08 -14.37
N SER A 122 -17.10 -11.34 -13.72
CA SER A 122 -17.18 -9.89 -13.86
C SER A 122 -16.19 -9.19 -12.93
N ILE A 123 -15.27 -8.41 -13.51
CA ILE A 123 -14.25 -7.64 -12.78
C ILE A 123 -14.87 -6.80 -11.66
N LYS A 124 -15.99 -6.10 -11.94
CA LYS A 124 -16.65 -5.22 -10.97
C LYS A 124 -17.25 -5.98 -9.80
N ILE A 125 -17.89 -7.13 -10.06
CA ILE A 125 -18.48 -7.97 -9.01
C ILE A 125 -17.36 -8.57 -8.15
N THR A 126 -16.30 -9.08 -8.76
CA THR A 126 -15.13 -9.60 -8.03
C THR A 126 -14.52 -8.52 -7.14
N ALA A 127 -14.28 -7.32 -7.66
CA ALA A 127 -13.75 -6.21 -6.88
C ALA A 127 -14.65 -5.84 -5.70
N PHE A 128 -15.97 -5.72 -5.93
CA PHE A 128 -16.94 -5.45 -4.88
C PHE A 128 -16.93 -6.51 -3.78
N LEU A 129 -16.97 -7.79 -4.15
CA LEU A 129 -16.94 -8.90 -3.19
C LEU A 129 -15.63 -8.93 -2.38
N VAL A 130 -14.49 -8.65 -3.01
CA VAL A 130 -13.20 -8.57 -2.34
C VAL A 130 -13.19 -7.43 -1.31
N ILE A 131 -13.69 -6.25 -1.66
CA ILE A 131 -13.76 -5.11 -0.73
C ILE A 131 -14.61 -5.47 0.49
N ILE A 132 -15.80 -6.04 0.28
CA ILE A 132 -16.69 -6.46 1.37
C ILE A 132 -16.02 -7.55 2.21
N PHE A 133 -15.43 -8.56 1.59
CA PHE A 133 -14.77 -9.65 2.29
C PHE A 133 -13.60 -9.17 3.16
N ILE A 134 -12.69 -8.37 2.59
CA ILE A 134 -11.54 -7.82 3.31
C ILE A 134 -12.00 -6.84 4.39
N GLY A 135 -12.99 -6.00 4.09
CA GLY A 135 -13.57 -5.06 5.05
C GLY A 135 -14.18 -5.77 6.26
N LEU A 136 -14.95 -6.85 6.04
CA LEU A 136 -15.49 -7.67 7.12
C LEU A 136 -14.39 -8.36 7.92
N LEU A 137 -13.41 -8.99 7.25
CA LEU A 137 -12.27 -9.65 7.89
C LEU A 137 -11.53 -8.67 8.81
N GLN A 138 -11.27 -7.46 8.32
CA GLN A 138 -10.56 -6.42 9.08
C GLN A 138 -11.40 -5.86 10.24
N SER A 139 -12.73 -5.85 10.11
CA SER A 139 -13.66 -5.36 11.14
C SER A 139 -13.83 -6.31 12.33
N MET A 140 -13.49 -7.60 12.21
CA MET A 140 -13.74 -8.59 13.27
C MET A 140 -12.83 -8.42 14.49
N HIS A 141 -11.54 -8.69 14.35
CA HIS A 141 -10.57 -8.64 15.45
C HIS A 141 -9.23 -8.13 14.94
N VAL A 142 -8.63 -7.18 15.66
CA VAL A 142 -7.33 -6.59 15.32
C VAL A 142 -6.23 -7.66 15.17
N LYS A 143 -6.29 -8.73 15.97
CA LYS A 143 -5.34 -9.87 15.86
C LYS A 143 -5.51 -10.70 14.59
N ILE A 144 -6.72 -10.78 14.03
CA ILE A 144 -7.01 -11.50 12.77
C ILE A 144 -6.52 -10.65 11.60
N GLY A 145 -6.91 -9.37 11.56
CA GLY A 145 -6.43 -8.42 10.56
C GLY A 145 -4.90 -8.32 10.54
N GLY A 146 -4.26 -8.23 11.71
CA GLY A 146 -2.80 -8.22 11.82
C GLY A 146 -2.14 -9.53 11.34
N ARG A 147 -2.76 -10.70 11.55
CA ARG A 147 -2.26 -11.98 11.00
C ARG A 147 -2.40 -12.01 9.48
N PHE A 148 -3.56 -11.61 8.95
CA PHE A 148 -3.81 -11.53 7.52
C PHE A 148 -2.80 -10.61 6.82
N GLN A 149 -2.58 -9.40 7.36
CA GLN A 149 -1.63 -8.44 6.82
C GLN A 149 -0.20 -9.02 6.74
N LYS A 150 0.25 -9.71 7.80
CA LYS A 150 1.58 -10.36 7.82
C LYS A 150 1.70 -11.43 6.74
N ILE A 151 0.70 -12.31 6.61
CA ILE A 151 0.70 -13.38 5.59
C ILE A 151 0.69 -12.78 4.18
N ALA A 152 -0.19 -11.81 3.93
CA ALA A 152 -0.28 -11.13 2.63
C ALA A 152 1.04 -10.44 2.27
N THR A 153 1.72 -9.83 3.23
CA THR A 153 3.02 -9.18 3.01
C THR A 153 4.11 -10.18 2.69
N LEU A 154 4.19 -11.28 3.45
CA LEU A 154 5.14 -12.35 3.18
C LEU A 154 4.94 -12.91 1.75
N LEU A 155 3.68 -13.15 1.36
CA LEU A 155 3.34 -13.61 0.02
C LEU A 155 3.79 -12.61 -1.05
N LYS A 156 3.53 -11.30 -0.88
CA LYS A 156 3.98 -10.26 -1.81
C LYS A 156 5.51 -10.26 -1.97
N VAL A 157 6.26 -10.34 -0.88
CA VAL A 157 7.73 -10.37 -0.91
C VAL A 157 8.24 -11.62 -1.61
N LEU A 158 7.67 -12.79 -1.30
CA LEU A 158 8.03 -14.04 -1.97
C LEU A 158 7.75 -14.00 -3.47
N LEU A 159 6.63 -13.39 -3.89
CA LEU A 159 6.30 -13.20 -5.31
C LEU A 159 7.34 -12.30 -6.01
N ILE A 160 7.74 -11.19 -5.40
CA ILE A 160 8.79 -10.30 -5.94
C ILE A 160 10.11 -11.06 -6.11
N LEU A 161 10.54 -11.82 -5.09
CA LEU A 161 11.74 -12.64 -5.17
C LEU A 161 11.63 -13.74 -6.24
N GLY A 162 10.43 -14.30 -6.41
CA GLY A 162 10.10 -15.25 -7.47
C GLY A 162 10.28 -14.64 -8.86
N PHE A 163 9.70 -13.45 -9.10
CA PHE A 163 9.86 -12.74 -10.38
C PHE A 163 11.31 -12.36 -10.67
N TYR A 164 12.05 -11.92 -9.66
CA TYR A 164 13.48 -11.63 -9.80
C TYR A 164 14.26 -12.89 -10.24
N ARG A 165 14.03 -14.02 -9.57
CA ARG A 165 14.68 -15.30 -9.91
C ARG A 165 14.30 -15.80 -11.29
N SER A 166 13.01 -15.76 -11.65
CA SER A 166 12.57 -16.20 -12.98
C SER A 166 13.16 -15.30 -14.08
N GLY A 167 13.17 -13.98 -13.88
CA GLY A 167 13.79 -13.04 -14.81
C GLY A 167 15.29 -13.30 -15.01
N ALA A 168 16.03 -13.53 -13.91
CA ALA A 168 17.46 -13.86 -13.99
C ALA A 168 17.72 -15.17 -14.75
N PHE A 169 16.90 -16.19 -14.53
CA PHE A 169 16.98 -17.47 -15.25
C PHE A 169 16.73 -17.30 -16.76
N PHE A 170 15.69 -16.57 -17.15
CA PHE A 170 15.43 -16.32 -18.59
C PHE A 170 16.51 -15.47 -19.25
N TYR A 171 17.06 -14.47 -18.55
CA TYR A 171 18.19 -13.68 -19.05
C TYR A 171 19.42 -14.55 -19.35
N THR A 172 19.68 -15.58 -18.53
CA THR A 172 20.80 -16.51 -18.79
C THR A 172 20.55 -17.47 -19.96
N LEU A 173 19.31 -17.65 -20.40
CA LEU A 173 18.94 -18.56 -21.49
C LEU A 173 18.84 -17.89 -22.86
N THR A 174 18.63 -16.57 -22.89
CA THR A 174 18.65 -15.77 -24.12
C THR A 174 20.06 -15.24 -24.38
N PRO A 175 20.76 -15.68 -25.44
CA PRO A 175 22.09 -15.19 -25.79
C PRO A 175 22.11 -13.72 -26.24
#